data_AF-C5K669-F1
#
_entry.id   AF-C5K669-F1
#
_cell.length_a   1.000
_cell.length_b   1.000
_cell.length_c   1.000
_cell.angle_alpha   90.00
_cell.angle_beta   90.00
_cell.angle_gamma   90.00
#
_symmetry.space_group_name_H-M   'P 1'
#
loop_
_entity.id
_entity.type
_entity.pdbx_description
1 polymer ?
#
loop_
_entity_poly.entity_id
_entity_poly.type
_entity_poly.pdbx_seq_one_letter_code
_entity_poly.pdbx_strand_id
1 'polypeptide(L)'
;MEYCTGARIKHTKDIPPASSNLLLGLIIDLSHGGFFITLDESRRHRLISSLTDIKTRRAKISSKLAGKLTFAAEAFLGKAGRGFIRSLIRSSLGLHVPDATLVASIESLLYILHKPNIFTRNLVNELRLTPQRLICYADATGDGNLGFFSPPSAPHQAVYGFVNMAQHYTSSRPHINILELLAGAIAVHTLSATTRPGTAFIILFLDNTVAESLIYTGSSSSSQLNHAASLFWLNVANLPIYNVFISRVSSSLNPADSVSRHDFDQPWLEDAKSIPISLPQWTLDVL
;
A
#
# COMPACT_ATOMS: atom_id res chain seq x y z
N MET A 1 10.65 -38.59 22.71
CA MET A 1 11.54 -39.04 21.61
C MET A 1 12.57 -37.93 21.42
N GLU A 2 13.82 -38.13 21.85
CA GLU A 2 14.89 -37.16 21.60
C GLU A 2 15.27 -37.26 20.12
N TYR A 3 14.97 -36.21 19.35
CA TYR A 3 15.47 -36.10 17.99
C TYR A 3 16.98 -35.87 18.04
N CYS A 4 17.72 -36.34 17.03
CA CYS A 4 19.19 -36.29 16.93
C CYS A 4 19.82 -34.87 16.96
N THR A 5 19.04 -33.82 17.19
CA THR A 5 19.47 -32.43 17.29
C THR A 5 19.71 -31.96 18.73
N GLY A 6 19.38 -32.77 19.74
CA GLY A 6 19.43 -32.36 21.16
C GLY A 6 18.38 -31.31 21.56
N ALA A 7 17.49 -30.91 20.63
CA ALA A 7 16.41 -29.98 20.91
C ALA A 7 15.27 -30.69 21.66
N ARG A 8 14.90 -30.16 22.83
CA ARG A 8 13.76 -30.64 23.63
C ARG A 8 12.48 -29.95 23.19
N ILE A 9 11.56 -30.69 22.59
CA ILE A 9 10.23 -30.19 22.22
C ILE A 9 9.31 -30.24 23.43
N LYS A 10 8.64 -29.12 23.73
CA LYS A 10 7.62 -29.07 24.78
C LYS A 10 6.26 -29.43 24.20
N HIS A 11 5.90 -30.71 24.28
CA HIS A 11 4.68 -31.26 23.68
C HIS A 11 3.37 -30.57 24.09
N THR A 12 3.33 -29.90 25.25
CA THR A 12 2.15 -29.09 25.66
C THR A 12 1.90 -27.86 24.79
N LYS A 13 2.86 -27.49 23.92
CA LYS A 13 2.75 -26.38 22.96
C LYS A 13 2.61 -26.90 21.53
N ASP A 14 2.52 -28.21 21.34
CA ASP A 14 2.37 -28.77 20.00
C ASP A 14 1.04 -28.33 19.43
N ILE A 15 1.09 -27.81 18.21
CA ILE A 15 -0.08 -27.46 17.43
C ILE A 15 -0.28 -28.62 16.45
N PRO A 16 -1.33 -29.45 16.60
CA PRO A 16 -1.57 -30.56 15.70
C PRO A 16 -1.87 -30.05 14.29
N PRO A 17 -1.68 -30.88 13.24
CA PRO A 17 -2.12 -30.53 11.90
C PRO A 17 -3.61 -30.16 11.90
N ALA A 18 -3.90 -28.91 11.55
CA ALA A 18 -5.25 -28.38 11.45
C ALA A 18 -5.33 -27.46 10.24
N SER A 19 -6.54 -27.30 9.68
CA SER A 19 -6.78 -26.36 8.59
C SER A 19 -6.61 -24.91 9.01
N SER A 20 -6.70 -24.60 10.31
CA SER A 20 -6.52 -23.26 10.86
C SER A 20 -5.62 -23.29 12.09
N ASN A 21 -4.59 -22.45 12.11
CA ASN A 21 -3.59 -22.41 13.18
C ASN A 21 -3.21 -20.97 13.56
N LEU A 22 -2.99 -20.74 14.85
CA LEU A 22 -2.46 -19.47 15.36
C LEU A 22 -0.94 -19.48 15.34
N LEU A 23 -0.33 -18.66 14.48
CA LEU A 23 1.12 -18.50 14.33
C LEU A 23 1.51 -17.04 14.58
N LEU A 24 2.31 -16.80 15.63
CA LEU A 24 2.82 -15.46 16.01
C LEU A 24 1.74 -14.37 16.20
N GLY A 25 0.50 -14.77 16.50
CA GLY A 25 -0.64 -13.87 16.67
C GLY A 25 -1.42 -13.60 15.38
N LEU A 26 -1.10 -14.33 14.31
CA LEU A 26 -1.87 -14.40 13.07
C LEU A 26 -2.57 -15.75 12.98
N ILE A 27 -3.80 -15.76 12.50
CA ILE A 27 -4.51 -16.99 12.17
C ILE A 27 -4.21 -17.28 10.70
N ILE A 28 -3.60 -18.44 10.46
CA ILE A 28 -3.33 -18.99 9.13
C ILE A 28 -4.40 -20.05 8.87
N ASP A 29 -5.27 -19.78 7.90
CA ASP A 29 -6.40 -20.65 7.56
C ASP A 29 -6.28 -21.14 6.10
N LEU A 30 -6.17 -22.45 5.94
CA LEU A 30 -6.02 -23.18 4.68
C LEU A 30 -7.32 -23.88 4.26
N SER A 31 -8.45 -23.57 4.91
CA SER A 31 -9.75 -24.14 4.59
C SER A 31 -10.23 -23.75 3.19
N HIS A 32 -11.10 -24.59 2.62
CA HIS A 32 -11.79 -24.33 1.35
C HIS A 32 -10.87 -24.04 0.14
N GLY A 33 -9.64 -24.56 0.15
CA GLY A 33 -8.66 -24.34 -0.92
C GLY A 33 -8.09 -22.93 -0.97
N GLY A 34 -8.34 -22.12 0.07
CA GLY A 34 -7.74 -20.79 0.23
C GLY A 34 -6.46 -20.83 1.05
N PHE A 35 -5.79 -19.69 1.10
CA PHE A 35 -4.75 -19.40 2.08
C PHE A 35 -5.04 -18.02 2.64
N PHE A 36 -5.71 -17.99 3.79
CA PHE A 36 -6.08 -16.79 4.48
C PHE A 36 -5.11 -16.48 5.62
N ILE A 37 -4.71 -15.21 5.70
CA ILE A 37 -3.96 -14.67 6.84
C ILE A 37 -4.85 -13.63 7.48
N THR A 38 -5.15 -13.81 8.77
CA THR A 38 -5.93 -12.86 9.55
C THR A 38 -5.24 -12.51 10.86
N LEU A 39 -5.47 -11.29 11.36
CA LEU A 39 -5.00 -10.89 12.68
C LEU A 39 -5.95 -11.46 13.74
N ASP A 40 -5.42 -12.17 14.73
CA ASP A 40 -6.22 -12.65 15.86
C ASP A 40 -6.93 -11.50 16.59
N GLU A 41 -8.21 -11.67 16.88
CA GLU A 41 -9.05 -10.60 17.42
C GLU A 41 -8.58 -10.16 18.81
N SER A 42 -8.14 -11.10 19.65
CA SER A 42 -7.60 -10.77 20.97
C SER A 42 -6.28 -9.99 20.85
N ARG A 43 -5.47 -10.30 19.84
CA ARG A 43 -4.26 -9.56 19.50
C ARG A 43 -4.59 -8.16 18.99
N ARG A 44 -5.58 -8.01 18.12
CA ARG A 44 -6.05 -6.72 17.60
C ARG A 44 -6.45 -5.77 18.73
N HIS A 45 -7.29 -6.23 19.66
CA HIS A 45 -7.72 -5.44 20.81
C HIS A 45 -6.54 -4.97 21.69
N ARG A 46 -5.57 -5.85 21.94
CA ARG A 46 -4.37 -5.48 22.72
C ARG A 46 -3.50 -4.45 22.01
N LEU A 47 -3.38 -4.52 20.68
CA LEU A 47 -2.64 -3.54 19.89
C LEU A 47 -3.33 -2.17 19.91
N ILE A 48 -4.65 -2.14 19.72
CA ILE A 48 -5.46 -0.92 19.82
C ILE A 48 -5.30 -0.29 21.20
N SER A 49 -5.52 -1.06 22.28
CA SER A 49 -5.37 -0.56 23.65
C SER A 49 -3.97 0.02 23.90
N SER A 50 -2.91 -0.66 23.45
CA SER A 50 -1.54 -0.17 23.60
C SER A 50 -1.29 1.14 22.86
N LEU A 51 -1.79 1.26 21.63
CA LEU A 51 -1.65 2.49 20.83
C LEU A 51 -2.47 3.65 21.40
N THR A 52 -3.67 3.37 21.90
CA THR A 52 -4.52 4.36 22.58
C THR A 52 -3.87 4.86 23.86
N ASP A 53 -3.25 3.99 24.66
CA ASP A 53 -2.50 4.39 25.85
C ASP A 53 -1.30 5.29 25.50
N ILE A 54 -0.58 4.97 24.42
CA ILE A 54 0.51 5.83 23.91
C ILE A 54 -0.04 7.18 23.46
N LYS A 55 -1.14 7.20 22.70
CA LYS A 55 -1.77 8.44 22.22
C LYS A 55 -2.24 9.33 23.38
N THR A 56 -2.90 8.75 24.37
CA THR A 56 -3.55 9.49 25.47
C THR A 56 -2.60 9.87 26.60
N ARG A 57 -1.71 8.96 27.00
CA ARG A 57 -0.81 9.14 28.14
C ARG A 57 0.63 9.50 27.75
N ARG A 58 0.91 9.63 26.45
CA ARG A 58 2.27 9.79 25.90
C ARG A 58 3.24 8.74 26.43
N ALA A 59 2.76 7.51 26.61
CA ALA A 59 3.57 6.40 27.08
C ALA A 59 4.71 6.10 26.09
N LYS A 60 5.85 5.64 26.60
CA LYS A 60 6.98 5.25 25.74
C LYS A 60 6.60 4.05 24.87
N ILE A 61 6.97 4.11 23.59
CA ILE A 61 6.80 3.00 22.66
C ILE A 61 7.87 1.95 22.95
N SER A 62 7.45 0.74 23.31
CA SER A 62 8.37 -0.37 23.52
C SER A 62 8.73 -1.07 22.21
N SER A 63 9.96 -1.57 22.11
CA SER A 63 10.42 -2.39 20.98
C SER A 63 9.54 -3.63 20.80
N LYS A 64 9.04 -4.19 21.91
CA LYS A 64 8.08 -5.29 21.92
C LYS A 64 6.79 -4.91 21.18
N LEU A 65 6.20 -3.75 21.44
CA LEU A 65 4.99 -3.30 20.72
C LEU A 65 5.27 -3.13 19.22
N ALA A 66 6.38 -2.48 18.87
CA ALA A 66 6.77 -2.27 17.48
C ALA A 66 6.94 -3.60 16.71
N GLY A 67 7.56 -4.60 17.34
CA GLY A 67 7.66 -5.96 16.79
C GLY A 67 6.29 -6.63 16.60
N LYS A 68 5.38 -6.50 17.59
CA LYS A 68 4.02 -7.04 17.47
C LYS A 68 3.24 -6.41 16.31
N LEU A 69 3.39 -5.10 16.08
CA LEU A 69 2.76 -4.39 14.98
C LEU A 69 3.34 -4.81 13.63
N THR A 70 4.66 -5.07 13.57
CA THR A 70 5.32 -5.57 12.36
C THR A 70 4.72 -6.91 11.92
N PHE A 71 4.53 -7.85 12.86
CA PHE A 71 3.84 -9.11 12.56
C PHE A 71 2.37 -8.90 12.18
N ALA A 72 1.65 -8.00 12.85
CA ALA A 72 0.26 -7.71 12.51
C ALA A 72 0.11 -7.18 11.07
N ALA A 73 1.07 -6.38 10.60
CA ALA A 73 1.06 -5.83 9.25
C ALA A 73 1.19 -6.88 8.14
N GLU A 74 1.64 -8.10 8.44
CA GLU A 74 1.65 -9.19 7.45
C GLU A 74 0.23 -9.65 7.07
N ALA A 75 -0.76 -9.38 7.93
CA ALA A 75 -2.17 -9.62 7.63
C ALA A 75 -2.82 -8.48 6.83
N PHE A 76 -2.12 -7.38 6.55
CA PHE A 76 -2.70 -6.24 5.83
C PHE A 76 -2.37 -6.35 4.34
N LEU A 77 -3.30 -5.96 3.46
CA LEU A 77 -3.06 -5.99 2.01
C LEU A 77 -1.82 -5.16 1.65
N GLY A 78 -0.95 -5.74 0.80
CA GLY A 78 0.26 -5.09 0.31
C GLY A 78 1.26 -4.75 1.41
N LYS A 79 1.61 -3.47 1.54
CA LYS A 79 2.48 -2.95 2.61
C LYS A 79 1.79 -1.91 3.49
N ALA A 80 0.46 -1.96 3.57
CA ALA A 80 -0.31 -1.06 4.42
C ALA A 80 0.25 -1.04 5.85
N GLY A 81 0.33 0.15 6.43
CA GLY A 81 0.80 0.36 7.80
C GLY A 81 2.31 0.20 8.06
N ARG A 82 3.11 -0.39 7.16
CA ARG A 82 4.55 -0.60 7.41
C ARG A 82 5.34 0.70 7.58
N GLY A 83 5.01 1.73 6.80
CA GLY A 83 5.67 3.04 6.92
C GLY A 83 5.39 3.69 8.27
N PHE A 84 4.16 3.58 8.78
CA PHE A 84 3.80 4.07 10.11
C PHE A 84 4.54 3.30 11.22
N ILE A 85 4.67 1.97 11.08
CA ILE A 85 5.38 1.13 12.06
C ILE A 85 6.86 1.52 12.14
N ARG A 86 7.49 1.92 11.03
CA ARG A 86 8.90 2.36 11.03
C ARG A 86 9.12 3.56 11.94
N SER A 87 8.20 4.52 11.98
CA SER A 87 8.26 5.65 12.92
C SER A 87 8.25 5.16 14.38
N LEU A 88 7.41 4.17 14.70
CA LEU A 88 7.33 3.58 16.04
C LEU A 88 8.59 2.77 16.39
N ILE A 89 9.14 2.00 15.45
CA ILE A 89 10.41 1.26 15.63
C ILE A 89 11.53 2.24 15.97
N ARG A 90 11.68 3.32 15.20
CA ARG A 90 12.71 4.34 15.43
C ARG A 90 12.57 4.97 16.81
N SER A 91 11.36 5.40 17.16
CA SER A 91 11.07 5.95 18.49
C SER A 91 11.40 4.94 19.61
N SER A 92 11.09 3.66 19.42
CA SER A 92 11.40 2.60 20.41
C SER A 92 12.89 2.34 20.61
N LEU A 93 13.72 2.67 19.62
CA LEU A 93 15.18 2.60 19.68
C LEU A 93 15.81 3.88 20.25
N GLY A 94 14.99 4.86 20.67
CA GLY A 94 15.44 6.16 21.14
C GLY A 94 15.91 7.10 20.02
N LEU A 95 15.66 6.77 18.76
CA LEU A 95 15.97 7.64 17.63
C LEU A 95 14.94 8.76 17.53
N HIS A 96 15.41 9.96 17.18
CA HIS A 96 14.52 11.10 16.98
C HIS A 96 13.52 10.84 15.83
N VAL A 97 12.25 11.14 16.12
CA VAL A 97 11.13 11.14 15.18
C VAL A 97 10.30 12.39 15.52
N PRO A 98 9.96 13.24 14.54
CA PRO A 98 9.12 14.40 14.80
C PRO A 98 7.78 14.01 15.42
N ASP A 99 7.33 14.73 16.44
CA ASP A 99 6.11 14.42 17.19
C ASP A 99 4.88 14.33 16.27
N ALA A 100 4.74 15.26 15.31
CA ALA A 100 3.66 15.26 14.33
C ALA A 100 3.64 13.97 13.49
N THR A 101 4.81 13.49 13.04
CA THR A 101 4.94 12.21 12.31
C THR A 101 4.55 11.03 13.19
N LEU A 102 4.95 11.05 14.45
CA LEU A 102 4.65 9.96 15.38
C LEU A 102 3.15 9.88 15.69
N VAL A 103 2.52 11.02 15.96
CA VAL A 103 1.07 11.15 16.16
C VAL A 103 0.31 10.64 14.93
N ALA A 104 0.64 11.15 13.74
CA ALA A 104 0.01 10.71 12.48
C ALA A 104 0.19 9.20 12.24
N SER A 105 1.36 8.65 12.58
CA SER A 105 1.62 7.20 12.47
C SER A 105 0.74 6.39 13.43
N ILE A 106 0.59 6.83 14.67
CA ILE A 106 -0.28 6.16 15.67
C ILE A 106 -1.74 6.23 15.23
N GLU A 107 -2.21 7.39 14.79
CA GLU A 107 -3.58 7.59 14.33
C GLU A 107 -3.91 6.74 13.12
N SER A 108 -2.99 6.66 12.16
CA SER A 108 -3.18 5.84 10.97
C SER A 108 -3.17 4.35 11.30
N LEU A 109 -2.34 3.91 12.25
CA LEU A 109 -2.36 2.52 12.72
C LEU A 109 -3.64 2.18 13.49
N LEU A 110 -4.13 3.10 14.32
CA LEU A 110 -5.43 2.94 14.98
C LEU A 110 -6.56 2.85 13.95
N TYR A 111 -6.56 3.73 12.96
CA TYR A 111 -7.53 3.69 11.86
C TYR A 111 -7.52 2.34 11.14
N ILE A 112 -6.33 1.84 10.76
CA ILE A 112 -6.16 0.53 10.15
C ILE A 112 -6.71 -0.57 11.07
N LEU A 113 -6.31 -0.58 12.35
CA LEU A 113 -6.69 -1.62 13.32
C LEU A 113 -8.19 -1.61 13.68
N HIS A 114 -8.88 -0.49 13.51
CA HIS A 114 -10.33 -0.40 13.71
C HIS A 114 -11.14 -0.80 12.48
N LYS A 115 -10.52 -0.91 11.28
CA LYS A 115 -11.26 -1.29 10.08
C LYS A 115 -11.64 -2.77 10.09
N PRO A 116 -12.94 -3.09 9.96
CA PRO A 116 -13.32 -4.47 9.70
C PRO A 116 -12.78 -4.90 8.32
N ASN A 117 -12.39 -6.17 8.20
CA ASN A 117 -12.00 -6.85 6.95
C ASN A 117 -10.66 -6.45 6.28
N ILE A 118 -9.99 -5.36 6.69
CA ILE A 118 -8.68 -5.00 6.09
C ILE A 118 -7.56 -6.00 6.43
N PHE A 119 -7.82 -6.88 7.42
CA PHE A 119 -6.87 -7.86 7.93
C PHE A 119 -6.97 -9.23 7.28
N THR A 120 -7.91 -9.45 6.36
CA THR A 120 -8.03 -10.75 5.70
C THR A 120 -7.31 -10.70 4.38
N ARG A 121 -6.10 -11.24 4.35
CA ARG A 121 -5.40 -11.51 3.08
C ARG A 121 -5.75 -12.89 2.61
N ASN A 122 -6.04 -13.03 1.33
CA ASN A 122 -6.14 -14.32 0.67
C ASN A 122 -4.99 -14.46 -0.33
N LEU A 123 -3.93 -15.17 0.06
CA LEU A 123 -2.72 -15.31 -0.75
C LEU A 123 -2.98 -16.09 -2.05
N VAL A 124 -3.91 -17.04 -2.04
CA VAL A 124 -4.32 -17.72 -3.28
C VAL A 124 -4.92 -16.73 -4.24
N ASN A 125 -5.78 -15.82 -3.76
CA ASN A 125 -6.33 -14.78 -4.60
C ASN A 125 -5.24 -13.83 -5.08
N GLU A 126 -4.35 -13.37 -4.20
CA GLU A 126 -3.25 -12.45 -4.58
C GLU A 126 -2.36 -13.00 -5.70
N LEU A 127 -2.17 -14.33 -5.75
CA LEU A 127 -1.36 -15.03 -6.74
C LEU A 127 -2.15 -15.51 -7.97
N ARG A 128 -3.49 -15.45 -7.94
CA ARG A 128 -4.32 -15.94 -9.03
C ARG A 128 -4.20 -15.02 -10.24
N LEU A 129 -3.97 -15.64 -11.39
CA LEU A 129 -4.10 -14.96 -12.68
C LEU A 129 -5.59 -14.69 -12.94
N THR A 130 -5.99 -13.42 -12.89
CA THR A 130 -7.35 -13.02 -13.25
C THR A 130 -7.50 -12.82 -14.77
N PRO A 131 -8.74 -12.89 -15.29
CA PRO A 131 -9.00 -12.68 -16.70
C PRO A 131 -8.91 -11.21 -17.12
N GLN A 132 -9.28 -10.25 -16.27
CA GLN A 132 -9.27 -8.82 -16.64
C GLN A 132 -8.03 -8.12 -16.09
N ARG A 133 -7.02 -7.97 -16.94
CA ARG A 133 -5.77 -7.26 -16.64
C ARG A 133 -5.82 -5.88 -17.29
N LEU A 134 -5.64 -4.86 -16.46
CA LEU A 134 -5.45 -3.48 -16.92
C LEU A 134 -3.99 -3.12 -16.72
N ILE A 135 -3.31 -2.80 -17.81
CA ILE A 135 -1.96 -2.25 -17.75
C ILE A 135 -2.12 -0.74 -17.65
N CYS A 136 -1.36 -0.09 -16.79
CA CYS A 136 -1.28 1.35 -16.74
C CYS A 136 0.13 1.82 -16.44
N TYR A 137 0.44 2.98 -17.00
CA TYR A 137 1.68 3.71 -16.83
C TYR A 137 1.31 5.01 -16.15
N ALA A 138 2.08 5.44 -15.16
CA ALA A 138 1.89 6.73 -14.52
C ALA A 138 3.21 7.50 -14.48
N ASP A 139 3.08 8.82 -14.49
CA ASP A 139 4.21 9.73 -14.51
C ASP A 139 3.84 11.07 -13.86
N ALA A 140 4.85 11.76 -13.36
CA ALA A 140 4.69 13.10 -12.79
C ALA A 140 5.83 14.04 -13.19
N THR A 141 5.50 15.33 -13.34
CA THR A 141 6.52 16.38 -13.49
C THR A 141 6.70 17.17 -12.20
N GLY A 142 7.87 17.79 -12.04
CA GLY A 142 8.18 18.64 -10.87
C GLY A 142 7.29 19.89 -10.74
N ASP A 143 6.53 20.24 -11.78
CA ASP A 143 5.59 21.36 -11.79
C ASP A 143 4.17 20.93 -11.37
N GLY A 144 3.99 19.69 -10.91
CA GLY A 144 2.72 19.21 -10.36
C GLY A 144 1.76 18.59 -11.36
N ASN A 145 2.22 18.38 -12.58
CA ASN A 145 1.49 17.61 -13.56
C ASN A 145 1.56 16.13 -13.21
N LEU A 146 0.41 15.47 -13.13
CA LEU A 146 0.28 14.04 -12.91
C LEU A 146 -0.48 13.45 -14.09
N GLY A 147 0.07 12.40 -14.68
CA GLY A 147 -0.50 11.75 -15.86
C GLY A 147 -0.55 10.23 -15.70
N PHE A 148 -1.51 9.61 -16.36
CA PHE A 148 -1.47 8.18 -16.60
C PHE A 148 -1.96 7.83 -18.01
N PHE A 149 -1.47 6.70 -18.50
CA PHE A 149 -1.92 6.08 -19.74
C PHE A 149 -2.19 4.60 -19.52
N SER A 150 -3.30 4.11 -20.04
CA SER A 150 -3.64 2.70 -20.07
C SER A 150 -3.81 2.28 -21.54
N PRO A 151 -2.94 1.39 -22.08
CA PRO A 151 -3.09 0.89 -23.44
C PRO A 151 -4.37 0.06 -23.60
N PRO A 152 -4.82 -0.19 -24.84
CA PRO A 152 -6.02 -0.97 -25.07
C PRO A 152 -5.83 -2.41 -24.57
N SER A 153 -6.83 -2.92 -23.86
CA SER A 153 -6.87 -4.30 -23.33
C SER A 153 -8.30 -4.81 -23.44
N ALA A 154 -8.57 -5.69 -24.40
CA ALA A 154 -9.94 -6.13 -24.73
C ALA A 154 -10.74 -6.51 -23.47
N PRO A 155 -11.94 -5.94 -23.25
CA PRO A 155 -12.73 -5.08 -24.15
C PRO A 155 -12.48 -3.56 -24.04
N HIS A 156 -11.48 -3.13 -23.28
CA HIS A 156 -11.19 -1.73 -22.99
C HIS A 156 -10.34 -1.09 -24.10
N GLN A 157 -10.77 0.07 -24.56
CA GLN A 157 -9.94 0.93 -25.42
C GLN A 157 -8.83 1.62 -24.63
N ALA A 158 -7.87 2.22 -25.34
CA ALA A 158 -6.84 3.04 -24.71
C ALA A 158 -7.48 4.23 -23.98
N VAL A 159 -6.99 4.54 -22.79
CA VAL A 159 -7.43 5.71 -22.01
C VAL A 159 -6.25 6.43 -21.40
N TYR A 160 -6.40 7.74 -21.22
CA TYR A 160 -5.44 8.53 -20.47
C TYR A 160 -6.18 9.50 -19.56
N GLY A 161 -5.48 9.95 -18.53
CA GLY A 161 -5.97 10.96 -17.62
C GLY A 161 -4.83 11.85 -17.16
N PHE A 162 -5.16 13.11 -16.92
CA PHE A 162 -4.19 14.12 -16.55
C PHE A 162 -4.79 15.09 -15.52
N VAL A 163 -3.98 15.58 -14.59
CA VAL A 163 -4.34 16.66 -13.67
C VAL A 163 -3.10 17.48 -13.30
N ASN A 164 -3.26 18.81 -13.20
CA ASN A 164 -2.27 19.69 -12.57
C ASN A 164 -2.65 19.93 -11.11
N MET A 165 -1.72 19.66 -10.20
CA MET A 165 -1.90 19.80 -8.75
C MET A 165 -1.17 21.00 -8.15
N ALA A 166 -0.54 21.86 -8.96
CA ALA A 166 0.30 22.95 -8.49
C ALA A 166 -0.47 23.96 -7.63
N GLN A 167 -1.74 24.21 -7.96
CA GLN A 167 -2.59 25.11 -7.15
C GLN A 167 -2.91 24.58 -5.74
N HIS A 168 -2.65 23.30 -5.47
CA HIS A 168 -2.93 22.68 -4.19
C HIS A 168 -1.71 22.64 -3.25
N TYR A 169 -0.57 23.19 -3.67
CA TYR A 169 0.63 23.22 -2.83
C TYR A 169 0.44 24.16 -1.65
N THR A 170 0.60 23.63 -0.44
CA THR A 170 0.31 24.38 0.80
C THR A 170 1.46 25.28 1.25
N SER A 171 2.70 25.04 0.82
CA SER A 171 3.85 25.87 1.20
C SER A 171 5.02 25.79 0.21
N SER A 172 5.48 24.58 -0.07
CA SER A 172 6.63 24.29 -0.92
C SER A 172 6.29 23.19 -1.90
N ARG A 173 6.89 23.23 -3.10
CA ARG A 173 6.74 22.17 -4.10
C ARG A 173 7.05 20.80 -3.46
N PRO A 174 6.12 19.83 -3.51
CA PRO A 174 6.37 18.49 -3.04
C PRO A 174 7.57 17.85 -3.75
N HIS A 175 8.26 16.97 -3.06
CA HIS A 175 9.36 16.22 -3.67
C HIS A 175 8.83 15.35 -4.82
N ILE A 176 9.56 15.26 -5.95
CA ILE A 176 9.14 14.51 -7.15
C ILE A 176 8.68 13.08 -6.84
N ASN A 177 9.40 12.34 -5.99
CA ASN A 177 9.01 11.00 -5.54
C ASN A 177 7.60 10.89 -4.94
N ILE A 178 7.06 11.96 -4.32
CA ILE A 178 5.68 12.00 -3.81
C ILE A 178 4.71 12.17 -4.98
N LEU A 179 5.02 13.07 -5.91
CA LEU A 179 4.21 13.30 -7.10
C LEU A 179 4.11 12.02 -7.96
N GLU A 180 5.21 11.30 -8.11
CA GLU A 180 5.27 10.00 -8.81
C GLU A 180 4.41 8.93 -8.15
N LEU A 181 4.48 8.84 -6.81
CA LEU A 181 3.60 7.95 -6.05
C LEU A 181 2.13 8.34 -6.16
N LEU A 182 1.83 9.64 -6.18
CA LEU A 182 0.49 10.18 -6.38
C LEU A 182 -0.04 9.90 -7.79
N ALA A 183 0.79 10.03 -8.83
CA ALA A 183 0.42 9.66 -10.20
C ALA A 183 0.01 8.18 -10.27
N GLY A 184 0.80 7.31 -9.64
CA GLY A 184 0.44 5.90 -9.49
C GLY A 184 -0.88 5.68 -8.74
N ALA A 185 -1.10 6.41 -7.64
CA ALA A 185 -2.36 6.34 -6.88
C ALA A 185 -3.56 6.77 -7.73
N ILE A 186 -3.44 7.88 -8.44
CA ILE A 186 -4.47 8.42 -9.34
C ILE A 186 -4.79 7.42 -10.46
N ALA A 187 -3.79 6.80 -11.06
CA ALA A 187 -3.98 5.79 -12.10
C ALA A 187 -4.81 4.61 -11.59
N VAL A 188 -4.43 4.07 -10.42
CA VAL A 188 -5.12 2.91 -9.81
C VAL A 188 -6.55 3.28 -9.39
N HIS A 189 -6.76 4.45 -8.77
CA HIS A 189 -8.09 4.92 -8.39
C HIS A 189 -8.99 5.15 -9.60
N THR A 190 -8.49 5.85 -10.61
CA THR A 190 -9.26 6.18 -11.82
C THR A 190 -9.68 4.90 -12.55
N LEU A 191 -8.74 3.97 -12.76
CA LEU A 191 -9.05 2.71 -13.43
C LEU A 191 -10.00 1.84 -12.60
N SER A 192 -9.83 1.78 -11.28
CA SER A 192 -10.75 1.03 -10.42
C SER A 192 -12.20 1.47 -10.59
N ALA A 193 -12.44 2.78 -10.71
CA ALA A 193 -13.78 3.37 -10.89
C ALA A 193 -14.41 3.03 -12.26
N THR A 194 -13.59 2.69 -13.26
CA THR A 194 -14.05 2.31 -14.61
C THR A 194 -14.34 0.81 -14.76
N THR A 195 -14.04 0.00 -13.73
CA THR A 195 -14.17 -1.45 -13.80
C THR A 195 -15.29 -1.99 -12.91
N ARG A 196 -15.74 -3.22 -13.22
CA ARG A 196 -16.69 -3.92 -12.35
C ARG A 196 -16.02 -4.26 -11.01
N PRO A 197 -16.69 -4.05 -9.87
CA PRO A 197 -16.15 -4.37 -8.57
C PRO A 197 -15.59 -5.79 -8.46
N GLY A 198 -14.37 -5.93 -7.94
CA GLY A 198 -13.69 -7.20 -7.66
C GLY A 198 -13.12 -7.92 -8.89
N THR A 199 -13.13 -7.30 -10.08
CA THR A 199 -12.72 -7.97 -11.32
C THR A 199 -11.35 -7.55 -11.84
N ALA A 200 -10.94 -6.31 -11.59
CA ALA A 200 -9.75 -5.73 -12.20
C ALA A 200 -8.46 -6.12 -11.46
N PHE A 201 -7.50 -6.65 -12.20
CA PHE A 201 -6.11 -6.73 -11.76
C PHE A 201 -5.32 -5.64 -12.48
N ILE A 202 -4.77 -4.69 -11.73
CA ILE A 202 -4.05 -3.55 -12.29
C ILE A 202 -2.55 -3.83 -12.26
N ILE A 203 -1.88 -3.68 -13.40
CA ILE A 203 -0.43 -3.72 -13.56
C ILE A 203 0.02 -2.26 -13.75
N LEU A 204 0.55 -1.67 -12.69
CA LEU A 204 1.02 -0.28 -12.67
C LEU A 204 2.53 -0.22 -12.95
N PHE A 205 2.90 0.57 -13.93
CA PHE A 205 4.27 0.92 -14.24
C PHE A 205 4.59 2.35 -13.81
N LEU A 206 5.70 2.53 -13.11
CA LEU A 206 6.23 3.82 -12.66
C LEU A 206 7.67 3.99 -13.15
N ASP A 207 8.09 5.20 -13.49
CA ASP A 207 9.50 5.46 -13.86
C ASP A 207 10.38 5.88 -12.66
N ASN A 208 9.79 5.98 -11.47
CA ASN A 208 10.52 6.38 -10.28
C ASN A 208 11.01 5.18 -9.44
N THR A 209 12.33 4.97 -9.38
CA THR A 209 12.97 3.89 -8.59
C THR A 209 12.69 4.01 -7.10
N VAL A 210 12.57 5.24 -6.57
CA VAL A 210 12.26 5.47 -5.16
C VAL A 210 10.81 5.11 -4.88
N ALA A 211 9.87 5.49 -5.74
CA ALA A 211 8.45 5.14 -5.60
C ALA A 211 8.26 3.61 -5.67
N GLU A 212 8.90 2.93 -6.64
CA GLU A 212 8.90 1.47 -6.73
C GLU A 212 9.44 0.83 -5.42
N SER A 213 10.66 1.20 -5.02
CA SER A 213 11.29 0.65 -3.81
C SER A 213 10.45 0.91 -2.56
N LEU A 214 9.87 2.10 -2.44
CA LEU A 214 9.03 2.50 -1.33
C LEU A 214 7.72 1.68 -1.26
N ILE A 215 7.09 1.42 -2.41
CA ILE A 215 5.89 0.58 -2.52
C ILE A 215 6.21 -0.87 -2.12
N TYR A 216 7.35 -1.41 -2.56
CA TYR A 216 7.76 -2.78 -2.28
C TYR A 216 8.22 -3.00 -0.84
N THR A 217 9.07 -2.13 -0.33
CA THR A 217 9.61 -2.24 1.03
C THR A 217 8.61 -1.73 2.08
N GLY A 218 7.70 -0.85 1.68
CA GLY A 218 6.80 -0.12 2.56
C GLY A 218 7.54 0.89 3.45
N SER A 219 8.80 1.23 3.14
CA SER A 219 9.58 2.10 4.02
C SER A 219 10.81 2.79 3.39
N SER A 220 11.20 3.93 3.95
CA SER A 220 12.25 4.85 3.53
C SER A 220 12.85 5.58 4.74
N SER A 221 13.99 6.25 4.55
CA SER A 221 14.56 7.18 5.53
C SER A 221 13.69 8.43 5.72
N SER A 222 12.90 8.82 4.71
CA SER A 222 11.98 9.96 4.78
C SER A 222 10.66 9.58 5.43
N SER A 223 10.27 10.31 6.49
CA SER A 223 8.98 10.17 7.14
C SER A 223 7.80 10.50 6.22
N GLN A 224 7.96 11.52 5.37
CA GLN A 224 6.93 11.93 4.41
C GLN A 224 6.67 10.85 3.37
N LEU A 225 7.73 10.23 2.83
CA LEU A 225 7.59 9.09 1.91
C LEU A 225 6.94 7.89 2.58
N ASN A 226 7.32 7.58 3.83
CA ASN A 226 6.67 6.50 4.60
C ASN A 226 5.17 6.72 4.78
N HIS A 227 4.78 7.96 5.05
CA HIS A 227 3.39 8.35 5.21
C HIS A 227 2.62 8.17 3.90
N ALA A 228 3.12 8.74 2.80
CA ALA A 228 2.49 8.63 1.48
C ALA A 228 2.38 7.17 1.00
N ALA A 229 3.41 6.34 1.19
CA ALA A 229 3.38 4.92 0.82
C ALA A 229 2.34 4.12 1.60
N SER A 230 2.18 4.45 2.88
CA SER A 230 1.19 3.79 3.72
C SER A 230 -0.22 4.20 3.34
N LEU A 231 -0.43 5.49 3.00
CA LEU A 231 -1.69 5.99 2.46
C LEU A 231 -2.04 5.36 1.12
N PHE A 232 -1.06 5.22 0.21
CA PHE A 232 -1.22 4.51 -1.06
C PHE A 232 -1.80 3.11 -0.83
N TRP A 233 -1.13 2.26 -0.03
CA TRP A 233 -1.60 0.89 0.20
C TRP A 233 -2.91 0.83 0.98
N LEU A 234 -3.11 1.73 1.95
CA LEU A 234 -4.37 1.81 2.68
C LEU A 234 -5.55 2.13 1.76
N ASN A 235 -5.35 3.00 0.77
CA ASN A 235 -6.39 3.37 -0.18
C ASN A 235 -6.62 2.26 -1.20
N VAL A 236 -5.56 1.68 -1.77
CA VAL A 236 -5.62 0.49 -2.64
C VAL A 236 -6.42 -0.64 -1.97
N ALA A 237 -6.21 -0.87 -0.67
CA ALA A 237 -6.94 -1.89 0.09
C ALA A 237 -8.44 -1.64 0.22
N ASN A 238 -8.92 -0.41 -0.02
CA ASN A 238 -10.36 -0.09 -0.02
C ASN A 238 -10.94 -0.04 -1.43
N LEU A 239 -10.12 -0.17 -2.48
CA LEU A 239 -10.63 -0.12 -3.84
C LEU A 239 -11.34 -1.43 -4.19
N PRO A 240 -12.41 -1.38 -5.00
CA PRO A 240 -13.12 -2.55 -5.46
C PRO A 240 -12.35 -3.24 -6.60
N ILE A 241 -11.04 -3.42 -6.46
CA ILE A 241 -10.18 -4.14 -7.41
C ILE A 241 -9.83 -5.51 -6.85
N TYR A 242 -9.40 -6.39 -7.73
CA TYR A 242 -8.93 -7.71 -7.34
C TYR A 242 -7.54 -7.63 -6.70
N ASN A 243 -6.59 -7.00 -7.39
CA ASN A 243 -5.23 -6.76 -6.89
C ASN A 243 -4.52 -5.68 -7.73
N VAL A 244 -3.38 -5.20 -7.23
CA VAL A 244 -2.44 -4.36 -8.00
C VAL A 244 -1.05 -4.97 -7.95
N PHE A 245 -0.42 -5.08 -9.11
CA PHE A 245 1.00 -5.36 -9.28
C PHE A 245 1.69 -4.10 -9.75
N ILE A 246 2.89 -3.82 -9.24
CA ILE A 246 3.58 -2.55 -9.45
C ILE A 246 5.01 -2.85 -9.87
N SER A 247 5.51 -2.23 -10.93
CA SER A 247 6.88 -2.46 -11.40
C SER A 247 7.44 -1.21 -12.06
N ARG A 248 8.76 -1.12 -12.13
CA ARG A 248 9.40 -0.04 -12.86
C ARG A 248 9.31 -0.21 -14.39
N VAL A 249 9.10 0.90 -15.07
CA VAL A 249 9.39 1.09 -16.50
C VAL A 249 10.56 2.06 -16.63
N SER A 250 11.35 1.98 -17.70
CA SER A 250 12.36 3.01 -18.00
C SER A 250 11.71 4.26 -18.58
N SER A 251 12.23 5.44 -18.28
CA SER A 251 11.76 6.74 -18.79
C SER A 251 11.48 6.75 -20.29
N SER A 252 12.40 6.22 -21.09
CA SER A 252 12.28 6.18 -22.56
C SER A 252 11.16 5.27 -23.07
N LEU A 253 10.58 4.44 -22.21
CA LEU A 253 9.50 3.51 -22.51
C LEU A 253 8.23 3.86 -21.71
N ASN A 254 8.19 4.99 -21.00
CA ASN A 254 7.03 5.39 -20.23
C ASN A 254 6.08 6.24 -21.10
N PRO A 255 5.01 5.67 -21.70
CA PRO A 255 4.08 6.46 -22.51
C PRO A 255 3.36 7.54 -21.70
N ALA A 256 3.30 7.43 -20.37
CA ALA A 256 2.68 8.44 -19.51
C ALA A 256 3.51 9.72 -19.36
N ASP A 257 4.80 9.74 -19.72
CA ASP A 257 5.63 10.96 -19.72
C ASP A 257 5.05 12.04 -20.66
N SER A 258 4.59 11.62 -21.84
CA SER A 258 3.90 12.51 -22.77
C SER A 258 2.61 13.12 -22.16
N VAL A 259 1.82 12.29 -21.47
CA VAL A 259 0.58 12.70 -20.81
C VAL A 259 0.85 13.69 -19.66
N SER A 260 1.86 13.44 -18.83
CA SER A 260 2.25 14.36 -17.73
C SER A 260 2.83 15.68 -18.26
N ARG A 261 3.42 15.68 -19.46
CA ARG A 261 3.95 16.88 -20.11
C ARG A 261 2.92 17.64 -20.97
N HIS A 262 1.70 17.12 -21.11
CA HIS A 262 0.68 17.61 -22.05
C HIS A 262 1.08 17.53 -23.52
N ASP A 263 1.94 16.58 -23.85
CA ASP A 263 2.27 16.24 -25.23
C ASP A 263 1.29 15.15 -25.71
N PHE A 264 0.15 15.57 -26.24
CA PHE A 264 -0.92 14.66 -26.68
C PHE A 264 -0.82 14.27 -28.16
N ASP A 265 0.20 14.74 -28.88
CA ASP A 265 0.40 14.48 -30.31
C ASP A 265 1.08 13.13 -30.59
N GLN A 266 1.21 12.29 -29.55
CA GLN A 266 1.88 11.01 -29.66
C GLN A 266 1.00 9.95 -30.36
N PRO A 267 1.55 9.10 -31.24
CA PRO A 267 0.77 8.15 -32.03
C PRO A 267 -0.07 7.17 -31.20
N TRP A 268 0.39 6.78 -30.01
CA TRP A 268 -0.36 5.87 -29.13
C TRP A 268 -1.50 6.55 -28.35
N LEU A 269 -1.61 7.88 -28.45
CA LEU A 269 -2.70 8.67 -27.86
C LEU A 269 -3.78 9.05 -28.87
N GLU A 270 -3.56 8.90 -30.18
CA GLU A 270 -4.48 9.32 -31.24
C GLU A 270 -5.91 8.76 -31.05
N ASP A 271 -6.01 7.47 -30.72
CA ASP A 271 -7.28 6.79 -30.44
C ASP A 271 -7.60 6.67 -28.94
N ALA A 272 -6.76 7.24 -28.07
CA ALA A 272 -6.93 7.13 -26.63
C ALA A 272 -7.99 8.11 -26.13
N LYS A 273 -8.91 7.62 -25.30
CA LYS A 273 -9.93 8.47 -24.70
C LYS A 273 -9.43 9.14 -23.43
N SER A 274 -9.49 10.46 -23.39
CA SER A 274 -9.34 11.21 -22.14
C SER A 274 -10.48 10.89 -21.19
N ILE A 275 -10.15 10.53 -19.95
CA ILE A 275 -11.13 10.28 -18.89
C ILE A 275 -10.88 11.15 -17.66
N PRO A 276 -11.94 11.54 -16.93
CA PRO A 276 -11.79 12.32 -15.71
C PRO A 276 -10.98 11.58 -14.65
N ILE A 277 -10.06 12.31 -14.01
CA ILE A 277 -9.26 11.79 -12.90
C ILE A 277 -10.12 11.55 -11.65
N SER A 278 -9.94 10.39 -11.03
CA SER A 278 -10.41 10.13 -9.67
C SER A 278 -9.26 10.38 -8.68
N LEU A 279 -9.37 11.45 -7.90
CA LEU A 279 -8.38 11.79 -6.88
C LEU A 279 -8.57 10.92 -5.62
N PRO A 280 -7.51 10.25 -5.12
CA PRO A 280 -7.53 9.66 -3.80
C PRO A 280 -7.84 10.70 -2.71
N GLN A 281 -8.59 10.31 -1.67
CA GLN A 281 -8.99 11.24 -0.60
C GLN A 281 -7.78 11.89 0.12
N TRP A 282 -6.66 11.17 0.17
CA TRP A 282 -5.43 11.60 0.85
C TRP A 282 -4.53 12.50 0.00
N THR A 283 -4.88 12.78 -1.26
CA THR A 283 -4.02 13.53 -2.16
C THR A 283 -3.67 14.90 -1.60
N LEU A 284 -4.61 15.59 -0.94
CA LEU A 284 -4.36 16.89 -0.33
C LEU A 284 -3.52 16.82 0.97
N ASP A 285 -3.45 15.66 1.62
CA ASP A 285 -2.71 15.50 2.88
C ASP A 285 -1.18 15.49 2.67
N VAL A 286 -0.73 15.34 1.41
CA VAL A 286 0.68 15.19 1.04
C VAL A 286 1.20 16.29 0.10
N LEU A 287 0.35 17.26 -0.26
CA LEU A 287 0.63 18.39 -1.15
C LEU A 287 0.75 19.73 -0.39
#